data_AF-A0A537IRN3-F1
#
_entry.id   AF-A0A537IRN3-F1
#
_cell.length_a   1.000
_cell.length_b   1.000
_cell.length_c   1.000
_cell.angle_alpha   90.00
_cell.angle_beta   90.00
_cell.angle_gamma   90.00
#
_symmetry.space_group_name_H-M   'P 1'
#
loop_
_entity.id
_entity.type
_entity.pdbx_description
1 polymer ?
#
loop_
_entity_poly.entity_id
_entity_poly.type
_entity_poly.pdbx_seq_one_letter_code
_entity_poly.pdbx_strand_id
1 'polypeptide(L)'
;MKNIIRNAAVSLLIGGLILVISAPAGAWPETIVYDFITGGGWFIQRPGSFSAGYRSNFGWHGGAKNGAWWGNGNYLDHGPISLHAHSIDVTGYLRIGDDTTTDPKHPTGVRDICGHAYVTYAGGSGNFWYRVRMKDAGEPGRDDKFGIALYAISPGGGIGGNVYTAWGQLNGGGNIQLHRGNNSNTGPSTYICPPAVFDDTFFFS
;
A
#
# COMPACT_ATOMS: atom_id res chain seq x y z
N MET A 1 48.25 -26.93 53.81
CA MET A 1 46.95 -27.59 53.54
C MET A 1 45.97 -26.48 53.20
N LYS A 2 45.74 -26.15 51.91
CA LYS A 2 44.55 -26.54 51.11
C LYS A 2 43.24 -26.14 51.83
N ASN A 3 42.37 -25.23 51.39
CA ASN A 3 42.04 -24.77 50.04
C ASN A 3 41.47 -23.34 50.02
N ILE A 4 41.78 -22.65 48.91
CA ILE A 4 41.16 -21.43 48.41
C ILE A 4 39.86 -21.81 47.70
N ILE A 5 38.75 -21.13 47.99
CA ILE A 5 37.58 -21.07 47.08
C ILE A 5 37.31 -19.59 46.79
N ARG A 6 37.55 -19.22 45.53
CA ARG A 6 37.24 -17.93 44.92
C ARG A 6 35.77 -17.93 44.53
N ASN A 7 34.98 -16.99 45.02
CA ASN A 7 33.68 -16.67 44.43
C ASN A 7 33.88 -15.50 43.44
N ALA A 8 33.84 -15.82 42.15
CA ALA A 8 33.75 -14.84 41.08
C ALA A 8 32.27 -14.49 40.87
N ALA A 9 31.86 -13.26 41.18
CA ALA A 9 30.56 -12.75 40.77
C ALA A 9 30.71 -12.11 39.39
N VAL A 10 30.09 -12.77 38.40
CA VAL A 10 29.99 -12.34 37.00
C VAL A 10 28.87 -11.31 36.86
N SER A 11 29.17 -10.25 36.12
CA SER A 11 28.35 -9.08 35.81
C SER A 11 26.96 -9.35 35.22
N LEU A 12 26.03 -8.41 35.40
CA LEU A 12 25.02 -8.11 34.37
C LEU A 12 24.74 -6.60 34.33
N LEU A 13 25.47 -5.90 33.44
CA LEU A 13 25.12 -4.56 32.98
C LEU A 13 23.89 -4.70 32.09
N ILE A 14 22.73 -4.30 32.61
CA ILE A 14 21.50 -4.18 31.81
C ILE A 14 21.63 -2.89 30.99
N GLY A 15 22.26 -3.00 29.82
CA GLY A 15 22.21 -1.97 28.79
C GLY A 15 20.83 -1.97 28.17
N GLY A 16 20.08 -0.88 28.35
CA GLY A 16 18.80 -0.67 27.69
C GLY A 16 18.99 -0.67 26.18
N LEU A 17 18.44 -1.70 25.51
CA LEU A 17 18.35 -1.75 24.06
C LEU A 17 17.26 -0.75 23.63
N ILE A 18 17.68 0.46 23.24
CA ILE A 18 16.80 1.38 22.51
C ILE A 18 16.56 0.74 21.13
N LEU A 19 15.36 0.20 20.94
CA LEU A 19 14.84 -0.17 19.61
C LEU A 19 14.66 1.13 18.82
N VAL A 20 15.70 1.54 18.10
CA VAL A 20 15.55 2.51 17.02
C VAL A 20 14.83 1.78 15.90
N ILE A 21 13.54 2.06 15.75
CA ILE A 21 12.77 1.62 14.59
C ILE A 21 13.34 2.39 13.40
N SER A 22 14.28 1.80 12.67
CA SER A 22 14.78 2.39 11.43
C SER A 22 13.67 2.36 10.41
N ALA A 23 13.00 3.50 10.18
CA ALA A 23 12.30 3.72 8.92
C ALA A 23 13.31 3.49 7.79
N PRO A 24 12.98 2.70 6.76
CA PRO A 24 13.93 2.45 5.68
C PRO A 24 14.35 3.78 5.06
N ALA A 25 15.65 4.05 5.05
CA ALA A 25 16.24 5.20 4.36
C ALA A 25 15.87 5.08 2.87
N GLY A 26 14.92 5.89 2.41
CA GLY A 26 14.42 5.87 1.04
C GLY A 26 12.90 5.89 0.88
N ALA A 27 12.11 5.76 1.95
CA ALA A 27 10.65 5.87 1.85
C ALA A 27 10.21 7.33 1.60
N TRP A 28 9.36 7.54 0.60
CA TRP A 28 8.74 8.84 0.34
C TRP A 28 7.84 9.27 1.51
N PRO A 29 7.75 10.59 1.82
CA PRO A 29 6.86 11.07 2.87
C PRO A 29 5.42 10.63 2.65
N GLU A 30 4.77 10.13 3.71
CA GLU A 30 3.35 9.80 3.73
C GLU A 30 2.59 10.91 4.46
N THR A 31 1.48 11.38 3.90
CA THR A 31 0.67 12.43 4.52
C THR A 31 -0.81 12.17 4.32
N ILE A 32 -1.62 12.31 5.38
CA ILE A 32 -3.07 12.31 5.24
C ILE A 32 -3.48 13.54 4.44
N VAL A 33 -4.25 13.30 3.38
CA VAL A 33 -4.81 14.35 2.53
C VAL A 33 -6.31 14.14 2.38
N TYR A 34 -6.99 15.20 1.94
CA TYR A 34 -8.44 15.24 1.81
C TYR A 34 -8.88 15.48 0.37
N ASP A 35 -8.23 14.78 -0.54
CA ASP A 35 -8.67 14.59 -1.92
C ASP A 35 -9.23 13.16 -2.10
N PHE A 36 -9.48 12.76 -3.35
CA PHE A 36 -9.82 11.38 -3.65
C PHE A 36 -9.24 10.96 -5.00
N ILE A 37 -8.92 9.69 -5.14
CA ILE A 37 -8.41 9.10 -6.37
C ILE A 37 -9.36 8.01 -6.83
N THR A 38 -9.54 7.90 -8.14
CA THR A 38 -10.37 6.88 -8.79
C THR A 38 -9.62 6.32 -9.96
N GLY A 39 -9.81 5.06 -10.30
CA GLY A 39 -9.28 4.56 -11.54
C GLY A 39 -9.66 3.12 -11.81
N GLY A 40 -9.34 2.69 -13.02
CA GLY A 40 -9.52 1.32 -13.43
C GLY A 40 -8.82 1.07 -14.74
N GLY A 41 -8.55 -0.21 -15.01
CA GLY A 41 -7.89 -0.60 -16.24
C GLY A 41 -7.24 -1.96 -16.14
N TRP A 42 -6.17 -2.12 -16.91
CA TRP A 42 -5.32 -3.29 -16.87
C TRP A 42 -3.85 -2.91 -17.03
N PHE A 43 -2.98 -3.79 -16.57
CA PHE A 43 -1.54 -3.69 -16.77
C PHE A 43 -0.94 -5.08 -16.94
N ILE A 44 0.28 -5.14 -17.47
CA ILE A 44 1.12 -6.34 -17.38
C ILE A 44 1.98 -6.21 -16.13
N GLN A 45 1.93 -7.21 -15.26
CA GLN A 45 2.72 -7.23 -14.04
C GLN A 45 4.22 -7.17 -14.36
N ARG A 46 4.94 -6.25 -13.71
CA ARG A 46 6.38 -6.06 -13.91
C ARG A 46 7.20 -7.17 -13.26
N PRO A 47 8.48 -7.35 -13.66
CA PRO A 47 9.43 -8.17 -12.90
C PRO A 47 9.45 -7.76 -11.42
N GLY A 48 9.51 -8.75 -10.53
CA GLY A 48 9.39 -8.56 -9.08
C GLY A 48 7.96 -8.71 -8.55
N SER A 49 6.95 -8.65 -9.41
CA SER A 49 5.56 -9.02 -9.06
C SER A 49 5.38 -10.53 -8.99
N PHE A 50 4.35 -10.98 -8.27
CA PHE A 50 4.06 -12.40 -8.05
C PHE A 50 3.76 -13.17 -9.35
N SER A 51 2.98 -12.58 -10.26
CA SER A 51 2.65 -13.14 -11.57
C SER A 51 3.26 -12.29 -12.69
N ALA A 52 4.56 -12.00 -12.61
CA ALA A 52 5.28 -11.19 -13.60
C ALA A 52 5.02 -11.67 -15.05
N GLY A 53 4.73 -10.72 -15.94
CA GLY A 53 4.39 -10.98 -17.34
C GLY A 53 2.93 -11.33 -17.61
N TYR A 54 2.13 -11.58 -16.58
CA TYR A 54 0.69 -11.82 -16.72
C TYR A 54 -0.10 -10.52 -16.63
N ARG A 55 -1.30 -10.54 -17.24
CA ARG A 55 -2.24 -9.42 -17.18
C ARG A 55 -2.93 -9.37 -15.84
N SER A 56 -3.19 -8.17 -15.36
CA SER A 56 -4.09 -7.92 -14.24
C SER A 56 -5.09 -6.83 -14.58
N ASN A 57 -6.27 -6.91 -14.00
CA ASN A 57 -7.31 -5.88 -14.08
C ASN A 57 -7.53 -5.27 -12.70
N PHE A 58 -7.92 -4.00 -12.66
CA PHE A 58 -8.34 -3.37 -11.42
C PHE A 58 -9.42 -2.33 -11.67
N GLY A 59 -10.19 -2.06 -10.63
CA GLY A 59 -11.00 -0.86 -10.49
C GLY A 59 -10.96 -0.49 -9.02
N TRP A 60 -10.45 0.70 -8.70
CA TRP A 60 -10.22 1.11 -7.31
C TRP A 60 -10.50 2.60 -7.13
N HIS A 61 -11.00 2.96 -5.97
CA HIS A 61 -11.07 4.35 -5.55
C HIS A 61 -10.88 4.47 -4.05
N GLY A 62 -10.39 5.63 -3.62
CA GLY A 62 -10.14 5.92 -2.21
C GLY A 62 -10.03 7.40 -1.94
N GLY A 63 -10.30 7.78 -0.70
CA GLY A 63 -10.28 9.15 -0.23
C GLY A 63 -10.78 9.25 1.20
N ALA A 64 -11.14 10.46 1.59
CA ALA A 64 -11.91 10.72 2.79
C ALA A 64 -13.24 11.39 2.42
N LYS A 65 -14.32 11.05 3.13
CA LYS A 65 -15.64 11.66 2.93
C LYS A 65 -16.43 11.69 4.24
N ASN A 66 -17.03 12.84 4.56
CA ASN A 66 -17.92 13.05 5.71
C ASN A 66 -17.36 12.54 7.04
N GLY A 67 -16.08 12.82 7.32
CA GLY A 67 -15.40 12.44 8.55
C GLY A 67 -14.91 10.99 8.61
N ALA A 68 -15.06 10.21 7.54
CA ALA A 68 -14.65 8.81 7.48
C ALA A 68 -13.75 8.54 6.27
N TRP A 69 -12.98 7.45 6.32
CA TRP A 69 -12.34 6.91 5.13
C TRP A 69 -13.40 6.42 4.14
N TRP A 70 -13.14 6.63 2.86
CA TRP A 70 -14.05 6.28 1.78
C TRP A 70 -13.30 5.56 0.67
N GLY A 71 -13.89 4.50 0.15
CA GLY A 71 -13.31 3.77 -0.98
C GLY A 71 -13.89 2.39 -1.13
N ASN A 72 -13.56 1.76 -2.26
CA ASN A 72 -13.76 0.35 -2.54
C ASN A 72 -12.83 -0.01 -3.71
N GLY A 73 -12.70 -1.31 -4.00
CA GLY A 73 -11.94 -1.74 -5.14
C GLY A 73 -12.02 -3.24 -5.39
N ASN A 74 -11.66 -3.57 -6.62
CA ASN A 74 -11.46 -4.93 -7.09
C ASN A 74 -10.13 -5.01 -7.84
N TYR A 75 -9.42 -6.11 -7.65
CA TYR A 75 -8.22 -6.46 -8.38
C TYR A 75 -8.28 -7.92 -8.81
N LEU A 76 -7.98 -8.20 -10.08
CA LEU A 76 -7.92 -9.54 -10.64
C LEU A 76 -6.53 -9.80 -11.22
N ASP A 77 -5.88 -10.84 -10.74
CA ASP A 77 -4.68 -11.44 -11.32
C ASP A 77 -5.08 -12.61 -12.24
N HIS A 78 -4.74 -12.53 -13.53
CA HIS A 78 -4.96 -13.61 -14.50
C HIS A 78 -3.76 -14.56 -14.63
N GLY A 79 -2.79 -14.45 -13.75
CA GLY A 79 -1.67 -15.37 -13.64
C GLY A 79 -2.04 -16.73 -13.04
N PRO A 80 -1.04 -17.60 -12.82
CA PRO A 80 -1.27 -18.98 -12.38
C PRO A 80 -2.04 -19.10 -11.05
N ILE A 81 -1.92 -18.11 -10.15
CA ILE A 81 -2.63 -18.11 -8.87
C ILE A 81 -4.12 -17.75 -9.01
N SER A 82 -4.51 -17.11 -10.14
CA SER A 82 -5.85 -16.62 -10.44
C SER A 82 -6.53 -15.98 -9.22
N LEU A 83 -6.07 -14.78 -8.86
CA LEU A 83 -6.44 -14.12 -7.62
C LEU A 83 -7.47 -13.01 -7.87
N HIS A 84 -8.53 -12.94 -7.08
CA HIS A 84 -9.45 -11.81 -7.01
C HIS A 84 -9.45 -11.25 -5.59
N ALA A 85 -9.08 -9.98 -5.45
CA ALA A 85 -9.18 -9.22 -4.21
C ALA A 85 -10.32 -8.21 -4.30
N HIS A 86 -11.17 -8.17 -3.28
CA HIS A 86 -12.26 -7.21 -3.12
C HIS A 86 -12.10 -6.47 -1.79
N SER A 87 -12.04 -5.13 -1.85
CA SER A 87 -11.96 -4.28 -0.65
C SER A 87 -13.25 -4.39 0.18
N ILE A 88 -13.08 -4.64 1.46
CA ILE A 88 -14.14 -4.72 2.47
C ILE A 88 -14.31 -3.35 3.15
N ASP A 89 -13.19 -2.73 3.51
CA ASP A 89 -13.14 -1.42 4.15
C ASP A 89 -11.88 -0.64 3.74
N VAL A 90 -11.84 0.63 4.18
CA VAL A 90 -10.67 1.51 4.03
C VAL A 90 -10.26 2.01 5.41
N THR A 91 -8.99 1.88 5.73
CA THR A 91 -8.38 2.28 7.01
C THR A 91 -7.36 3.40 6.87
N GLY A 92 -7.04 3.80 5.64
CA GLY A 92 -6.11 4.88 5.37
C GLY A 92 -6.15 5.36 3.92
N TYR A 93 -5.95 6.65 3.75
CA TYR A 93 -5.73 7.29 2.46
C TYR A 93 -4.61 8.33 2.58
N LEU A 94 -3.55 8.15 1.81
CA LEU A 94 -2.28 8.84 2.00
C LEU A 94 -1.79 9.41 0.69
N ARG A 95 -1.30 10.65 0.69
CA ARG A 95 -0.39 11.15 -0.33
C ARG A 95 1.00 10.58 -0.08
N ILE A 96 1.64 10.11 -1.15
CA ILE A 96 3.02 9.62 -1.13
C ILE A 96 3.87 10.59 -1.96
N GLY A 97 4.84 11.24 -1.31
CA GLY A 97 5.62 12.31 -1.93
C GLY A 97 4.80 13.58 -2.19
N ASP A 98 5.17 14.30 -3.23
CA ASP A 98 4.51 15.55 -3.65
C ASP A 98 3.63 15.34 -4.88
N ASP A 99 2.60 16.17 -5.01
CA ASP A 99 1.78 16.20 -6.22
C ASP A 99 2.60 16.77 -7.39
N THR A 100 2.51 16.15 -8.55
CA THR A 100 3.37 16.46 -9.70
C THR A 100 2.87 17.63 -10.53
N THR A 101 1.58 17.97 -10.44
CA THR A 101 1.02 19.21 -10.98
C THR A 101 0.28 19.99 -9.90
N THR A 102 0.32 21.31 -10.03
CA THR A 102 -0.48 22.23 -9.22
C THR A 102 -1.75 22.68 -9.93
N ASP A 103 -2.05 22.15 -11.13
CA ASP A 103 -3.26 22.49 -11.86
C ASP A 103 -4.47 22.16 -10.98
N PRO A 104 -5.22 23.18 -10.53
CA PRO A 104 -6.39 22.99 -9.71
C PRO A 104 -7.44 22.04 -10.28
N LYS A 105 -7.51 21.95 -11.61
CA LYS A 105 -8.54 21.20 -12.34
C LYS A 105 -8.13 19.78 -12.65
N HIS A 106 -6.82 19.55 -12.79
CA HIS A 106 -6.24 18.26 -13.17
C HIS A 106 -4.99 17.97 -12.33
N PRO A 107 -5.16 17.81 -11.00
CA PRO A 107 -4.03 17.47 -10.14
C PRO A 107 -3.54 16.07 -10.51
N THR A 108 -2.23 15.86 -10.44
CA THR A 108 -1.60 14.55 -10.67
C THR A 108 -0.70 14.23 -9.48
N GLY A 109 -0.46 12.95 -9.21
CA GLY A 109 0.31 12.54 -8.04
C GLY A 109 0.10 11.09 -7.65
N VAL A 110 0.62 10.73 -6.48
CA VAL A 110 0.59 9.35 -5.97
C VAL A 110 -0.22 9.27 -4.69
N ARG A 111 -1.10 8.27 -4.61
CA ARG A 111 -1.93 7.99 -3.45
C ARG A 111 -1.84 6.52 -3.07
N ASP A 112 -1.80 6.28 -1.77
CA ASP A 112 -2.00 4.95 -1.22
C ASP A 112 -3.37 4.85 -0.55
N ILE A 113 -4.00 3.69 -0.75
CA ILE A 113 -5.27 3.31 -0.13
C ILE A 113 -5.01 2.01 0.63
N CYS A 114 -5.40 1.97 1.90
CA CYS A 114 -5.14 0.83 2.77
C CYS A 114 -6.45 0.36 3.41
N GLY A 115 -6.53 -0.92 3.76
CA GLY A 115 -7.72 -1.50 4.39
C GLY A 115 -7.68 -3.01 4.41
N HIS A 116 -8.84 -3.62 4.54
CA HIS A 116 -9.01 -5.06 4.45
C HIS A 116 -9.63 -5.47 3.13
N ALA A 117 -9.21 -6.62 2.61
CA ALA A 117 -9.78 -7.23 1.42
C ALA A 117 -10.16 -8.68 1.70
N TYR A 118 -11.27 -9.12 1.11
CA TYR A 118 -11.56 -10.53 0.94
C TYR A 118 -10.92 -10.98 -0.37
N VAL A 119 -10.18 -12.08 -0.33
CA VAL A 119 -9.41 -12.57 -1.46
C VAL A 119 -9.78 -14.01 -1.73
N THR A 120 -10.08 -14.31 -3.00
CA THR A 120 -10.24 -15.67 -3.52
C THR A 120 -9.14 -15.96 -4.51
N TYR A 121 -8.58 -17.16 -4.49
CA TYR A 121 -7.52 -17.60 -5.40
C TYR A 121 -7.60 -19.12 -5.61
N ALA A 122 -6.85 -19.65 -6.58
CA ALA A 122 -6.93 -21.07 -6.94
C ALA A 122 -6.73 -22.04 -5.75
N GLY A 123 -5.99 -21.61 -4.72
CA GLY A 123 -5.69 -22.40 -3.52
C GLY A 123 -6.59 -22.13 -2.31
N GLY A 124 -7.59 -21.24 -2.40
CA GLY A 124 -8.48 -20.95 -1.26
C GLY A 124 -9.03 -19.54 -1.24
N SER A 125 -9.44 -19.10 -0.04
CA SER A 125 -9.93 -17.75 0.19
C SER A 125 -9.66 -17.28 1.61
N GLY A 126 -9.64 -15.97 1.85
CA GLY A 126 -9.42 -15.40 3.16
C GLY A 126 -9.43 -13.88 3.21
N ASN A 127 -9.35 -13.33 4.42
CA ASN A 127 -9.20 -11.90 4.66
C ASN A 127 -7.72 -11.53 4.77
N PHE A 128 -7.36 -10.42 4.15
CA PHE A 128 -6.00 -9.88 4.14
C PHE A 128 -6.05 -8.38 4.39
N TRP A 129 -4.97 -7.84 4.95
CA TRP A 129 -4.70 -6.43 4.79
C TRP A 129 -4.27 -6.15 3.36
N TYR A 130 -4.65 -5.00 2.82
CA TYR A 130 -4.12 -4.50 1.55
C TYR A 130 -3.49 -3.13 1.72
N ARG A 131 -2.53 -2.87 0.84
CA ARG A 131 -2.11 -1.53 0.46
C ARG A 131 -2.13 -1.46 -1.05
N VAL A 132 -2.82 -0.48 -1.60
CA VAL A 132 -2.85 -0.17 -3.03
C VAL A 132 -2.14 1.15 -3.23
N ARG A 133 -1.33 1.24 -4.29
CA ARG A 133 -0.72 2.48 -4.75
C ARG A 133 -1.20 2.83 -6.13
N MET A 134 -1.65 4.06 -6.29
CA MET A 134 -2.16 4.60 -7.55
C MET A 134 -1.39 5.87 -7.89
N LYS A 135 -0.85 5.95 -9.10
CA LYS A 135 -0.29 7.17 -9.67
C LYS A 135 -1.17 7.64 -10.81
N ASP A 136 -1.65 8.87 -10.69
CA ASP A 136 -2.13 9.67 -11.80
C ASP A 136 -0.92 10.42 -12.39
N ALA A 137 -0.59 10.13 -13.64
CA ALA A 137 0.49 10.78 -14.40
C ALA A 137 -0.05 11.80 -15.43
N GLY A 138 -1.34 12.11 -15.37
CA GLY A 138 -2.05 12.98 -16.29
C GLY A 138 -2.66 12.25 -17.47
N GLU A 139 -3.50 12.98 -18.20
CA GLU A 139 -4.20 12.44 -19.36
C GLU A 139 -3.26 12.23 -20.56
N PRO A 140 -3.41 11.14 -21.33
CA PRO A 140 -4.59 10.26 -21.42
C PRO A 140 -4.53 8.98 -20.55
N GLY A 141 -3.83 9.00 -19.40
CA GLY A 141 -3.78 7.88 -18.45
C GLY A 141 -2.87 6.71 -18.84
N ARG A 142 -2.09 6.86 -19.92
CA ARG A 142 -1.19 5.81 -20.42
C ARG A 142 0.02 5.57 -19.50
N ASP A 143 0.42 6.61 -18.80
CA ASP A 143 1.57 6.62 -17.89
C ASP A 143 1.19 6.41 -16.43
N ASP A 144 -0.10 6.20 -16.17
CA ASP A 144 -0.62 5.86 -14.86
C ASP A 144 -0.09 4.51 -14.40
N LYS A 145 0.07 4.38 -13.08
CA LYS A 145 0.66 3.21 -12.46
C LYS A 145 -0.23 2.71 -11.34
N PHE A 146 -0.40 1.39 -11.29
CA PHE A 146 -1.15 0.71 -10.24
C PHE A 146 -0.26 -0.32 -9.56
N GLY A 147 -0.40 -0.44 -8.25
CA GLY A 147 0.20 -1.51 -7.46
C GLY A 147 -0.75 -1.97 -6.35
N ILE A 148 -0.68 -3.25 -6.01
CA ILE A 148 -1.36 -3.84 -4.87
C ILE A 148 -0.40 -4.76 -4.12
N ALA A 149 -0.44 -4.69 -2.81
CA ALA A 149 0.24 -5.58 -1.90
C ALA A 149 -0.77 -6.14 -0.90
N LEU A 150 -0.71 -7.45 -0.64
CA LEU A 150 -1.53 -8.13 0.36
C LEU A 150 -0.64 -8.63 1.50
N TYR A 151 -1.18 -8.57 2.72
CA TYR A 151 -0.47 -8.95 3.93
C TYR A 151 -1.36 -9.88 4.73
N ALA A 152 -0.76 -10.92 5.30
CA ALA A 152 -1.45 -11.80 6.22
C ALA A 152 -2.00 -11.00 7.42
N ILE A 153 -3.07 -11.49 8.03
CA ILE A 153 -3.55 -10.98 9.31
C ILE A 153 -2.83 -11.74 10.42
N SER A 154 -2.11 -11.03 11.29
CA SER A 154 -1.42 -11.65 12.42
C SER A 154 -2.40 -12.01 13.55
N PRO A 155 -2.04 -12.93 14.48
CA PRO A 155 -2.85 -13.19 15.66
C PRO A 155 -3.18 -11.89 16.39
N GLY A 156 -4.47 -11.66 16.68
CA GLY A 156 -4.94 -10.39 17.25
C GLY A 156 -5.36 -9.32 16.24
N GLY A 157 -5.37 -9.64 14.93
CA GLY A 157 -5.91 -8.76 13.88
C GLY A 157 -4.91 -7.75 13.30
N GLY A 158 -3.65 -7.80 13.72
CA GLY A 158 -2.61 -6.89 13.24
C GLY A 158 -2.16 -7.18 11.80
N ILE A 159 -1.29 -6.32 11.30
CA ILE A 159 -0.64 -6.49 9.99
C ILE A 159 0.48 -7.53 10.13
N GLY A 160 0.39 -8.60 9.36
CA GLY A 160 1.42 -9.64 9.23
C GLY A 160 2.39 -9.37 8.07
N GLY A 161 3.11 -10.42 7.66
CA GLY A 161 4.05 -10.34 6.54
C GLY A 161 3.35 -10.11 5.19
N ASN A 162 4.05 -9.47 4.25
CA ASN A 162 3.63 -9.40 2.85
C ASN A 162 3.57 -10.82 2.26
N VAL A 163 2.48 -11.14 1.58
CA VAL A 163 2.25 -12.46 0.97
C VAL A 163 2.03 -12.40 -0.53
N TYR A 164 1.76 -11.20 -1.06
CA TYR A 164 1.50 -10.99 -2.47
C TYR A 164 1.80 -9.54 -2.82
N THR A 165 2.42 -9.32 -3.98
CA THR A 165 2.62 -7.98 -4.53
C THR A 165 2.55 -8.03 -6.05
N ALA A 166 1.84 -7.06 -6.65
CA ALA A 166 1.78 -6.86 -8.09
C ALA A 166 1.76 -5.37 -8.43
N TRP A 167 2.46 -4.96 -9.48
CA TRP A 167 2.43 -3.58 -9.96
C TRP A 167 2.76 -3.46 -11.46
N GLY A 168 2.34 -2.36 -12.06
CA GLY A 168 2.66 -2.04 -13.45
C GLY A 168 2.04 -0.74 -13.94
N GLN A 169 2.34 -0.43 -15.20
CA GLN A 169 1.85 0.75 -15.92
C GLN A 169 0.66 0.36 -16.79
N LEU A 170 -0.33 1.25 -16.92
CA LEU A 170 -1.60 0.95 -17.58
C LEU A 170 -1.47 0.76 -19.10
N ASN A 171 -0.42 1.26 -19.76
CA ASN A 171 -0.12 1.03 -21.18
C ASN A 171 -1.31 1.27 -22.14
N GLY A 172 -2.22 2.20 -21.80
CA GLY A 172 -3.44 2.51 -22.56
C GLY A 172 -4.67 1.65 -22.24
N GLY A 173 -4.60 0.83 -21.19
CA GLY A 173 -5.65 -0.08 -20.76
C GLY A 173 -6.70 0.48 -19.79
N GLY A 174 -6.66 1.78 -19.50
CA GLY A 174 -7.51 2.42 -18.51
C GLY A 174 -7.07 3.84 -18.18
N ASN A 175 -7.54 4.36 -17.05
CA ASN A 175 -7.20 5.70 -16.55
C ASN A 175 -7.27 5.73 -15.01
N ILE A 176 -6.39 6.50 -14.38
CA ILE A 176 -6.38 6.87 -12.97
C ILE A 176 -6.45 8.39 -12.89
N GLN A 177 -7.43 8.89 -12.15
CA GLN A 177 -7.66 10.31 -11.96
C GLN A 177 -7.63 10.67 -10.49
N LEU A 178 -6.76 11.61 -10.16
CA LEU A 178 -6.74 12.31 -8.89
C LEU A 178 -7.70 13.50 -8.98
N HIS A 179 -8.54 13.65 -7.96
CA HIS A 179 -9.57 14.67 -7.92
C HIS A 179 -9.33 15.57 -6.73
N ARG A 180 -9.47 16.88 -6.95
CA ARG A 180 -9.40 17.85 -5.87
C ARG A 180 -10.49 17.58 -4.81
N GLY A 181 -10.10 17.72 -3.56
CA GLY A 181 -11.04 17.74 -2.44
C GLY A 181 -12.07 18.86 -2.48
N ASN A 182 -13.24 18.62 -1.91
CA ASN A 182 -14.26 19.61 -1.61
C ASN A 182 -14.66 19.54 -0.13
N ASN A 183 -15.65 20.33 0.28
CA ASN A 183 -16.07 20.39 1.69
C ASN A 183 -16.55 19.04 2.27
N SER A 184 -16.95 18.09 1.42
CA SER A 184 -17.30 16.73 1.87
C SER A 184 -16.07 15.85 2.09
N ASN A 185 -14.92 16.19 1.52
CA ASN A 185 -13.66 15.49 1.76
C ASN A 185 -13.08 15.93 3.10
N THR A 186 -13.63 15.34 4.16
CA THR A 186 -13.16 15.44 5.54
C THR A 186 -12.95 14.02 6.03
N GLY A 187 -11.95 13.78 6.87
CA GLY A 187 -11.59 12.43 7.26
C GLY A 187 -10.93 12.31 8.63
N PRO A 188 -10.64 11.07 9.04
CA PRO A 188 -9.90 10.79 10.26
C PRO A 188 -8.50 11.42 10.24
N SER A 189 -7.98 11.75 11.43
CA SER A 189 -6.61 12.24 11.62
C SER A 189 -5.57 11.14 11.81
N THR A 190 -6.01 9.88 11.82
CA THR A 190 -5.15 8.70 12.01
C THR A 190 -5.50 7.65 10.97
N TYR A 191 -4.50 6.85 10.61
CA TYR A 191 -4.63 5.78 9.64
C TYR A 191 -3.96 4.50 10.15
N ILE A 192 -4.38 3.38 9.60
CA ILE A 192 -3.66 2.11 9.73
C ILE A 192 -3.36 1.63 8.33
N CYS A 193 -2.09 1.45 8.01
CA CYS A 193 -1.66 0.99 6.70
C CYS A 193 -0.49 0.00 6.82
N PRO A 194 -0.48 -1.10 6.06
CA PRO A 194 0.70 -1.93 5.89
C PRO A 194 1.91 -1.13 5.37
N PRO A 195 3.15 -1.58 5.60
CA PRO A 195 4.33 -0.92 5.03
C PRO A 195 4.32 -1.02 3.51
N ALA A 196 4.69 0.04 2.78
CA ALA A 196 4.84 -0.04 1.32
C ALA A 196 5.97 -1.01 0.94
N VAL A 197 5.71 -1.86 -0.05
CA VAL A 197 6.70 -2.79 -0.63
C VAL A 197 6.87 -2.60 -2.14
N PHE A 198 6.29 -1.53 -2.67
CA PHE A 198 6.36 -1.19 -4.07
C PHE A 198 7.73 -0.64 -4.44
N ASP A 199 8.10 -0.81 -5.71
CA ASP A 199 9.28 -0.14 -6.27
C ASP A 199 9.00 1.36 -6.41
N ASP A 200 9.48 2.15 -5.45
CA ASP A 200 9.36 3.60 -5.46
C ASP A 200 10.03 4.22 -6.69
N THR A 201 11.13 3.64 -7.19
CA THR A 201 11.77 4.16 -8.41
C THR A 201 10.83 4.03 -9.61
N PHE A 202 10.05 2.95 -9.68
CA PHE A 202 9.03 2.80 -10.71
C PHE A 202 7.88 3.80 -10.54
N PHE A 203 7.36 4.01 -9.34
CA PHE A 203 6.22 4.92 -9.17
C PHE A 203 6.62 6.38 -9.39
N PHE A 204 7.83 6.80 -9.02
CA PHE A 204 8.26 8.18 -9.13
C PHE A 204 9.09 8.51 -10.38
N SER A 205 9.34 7.52 -11.26
CA SER A 205 9.80 7.78 -12.62
C SER A 205 8.73 8.33 -13.54
#